data_AF-A0A952FPN1-F1
#
_entry.id   AF-A0A952FPN1-F1
#
_cell.length_a   1.000
_cell.length_b   1.000
_cell.length_c   1.000
_cell.angle_alpha   90.00
_cell.angle_beta   90.00
_cell.angle_gamma   90.00
#
_symmetry.space_group_name_H-M   'P 1'
#
loop_
_entity.id
_entity.type
_entity.pdbx_description
1 polymer ?
#
loop_
_entity_poly.entity_id
_entity_poly.type
_entity_poly.pdbx_seq_one_letter_code
_entity_poly.pdbx_strand_id
1 'polypeptide(L)'
;MRKGTLLAALAALAMVGLAGPAKADDSCRWAGDGACDEQRFGGSGECAADTDDADCSAFKTGDNSCRWAFDGQCDEPEIGTGECDAGSDSTDCRPLSMGGRDSCYWSHDGACDEPGIGTGVCPDGTDLSDCRPLYSRRNHINSCATAFDDVCDEPIIGTGRCAARSDTADCLGRDTVPGIRDHFFGRDDRRMVRPDRMPWSAIGEIAFDSGGSCTGTLVGKRVVLTAAHCFFRDDGGRDEPTGFRAGRDGDDAVAEAGIASITLSPGYRYDADREEDERADYGSDWAILLLDADLGDRAGTMAVHRLTREDEARIAAGRWLPLIQAGYAWDAPDRMTAHSGCHVLALRRDHTLKHDCDMTKGDSGGPIFIKEKGGYAVVAVVTRFFRDGGDRNAYLGVDSRAFADTLAKYLAAHGG
;
A
#
# COMPACT_ATOMS: atom_id res chain seq x y z
N MET A 1 35.96 -64.38 -29.17
CA MET A 1 36.39 -64.67 -27.78
C MET A 1 36.78 -63.37 -27.10
N ARG A 2 36.10 -63.06 -25.98
CA ARG A 2 36.50 -62.28 -24.78
C ARG A 2 37.22 -60.92 -24.92
N LYS A 3 36.61 -59.93 -24.24
CA LYS A 3 37.12 -58.97 -23.20
C LYS A 3 36.27 -57.70 -23.35
N GLY A 4 35.58 -57.11 -22.38
CA GLY A 4 35.64 -57.14 -20.92
C GLY A 4 35.93 -55.72 -20.42
N THR A 5 34.90 -54.96 -20.01
CA THR A 5 35.08 -53.71 -19.26
C THR A 5 33.87 -53.47 -18.34
N LEU A 6 34.16 -53.29 -17.04
CA LEU A 6 33.26 -52.90 -15.95
C LEU A 6 32.63 -51.52 -16.21
N LEU A 7 31.34 -51.36 -15.89
CA LEU A 7 30.77 -50.07 -15.49
C LEU A 7 30.32 -50.16 -14.03
N ALA A 8 30.85 -49.26 -13.21
CA ALA A 8 30.41 -49.03 -11.84
C ALA A 8 29.16 -48.14 -11.84
N ALA A 9 28.08 -48.57 -11.20
CA ALA A 9 26.91 -47.75 -10.92
C ALA A 9 27.04 -47.16 -9.51
N LEU A 10 27.22 -45.83 -9.42
CA LEU A 10 27.01 -45.08 -8.18
C LEU A 10 25.49 -44.84 -8.02
N ALA A 11 24.90 -45.41 -6.97
CA ALA A 11 23.57 -45.02 -6.52
C ALA A 11 23.71 -43.81 -5.58
N ALA A 12 23.18 -42.66 -5.99
CA ALA A 12 22.99 -41.51 -5.11
C ALA A 12 21.70 -41.70 -4.32
N LEU A 13 21.80 -42.00 -3.02
CA LEU A 13 20.68 -41.91 -2.09
C LEU A 13 20.40 -40.43 -1.80
N ALA A 14 19.28 -39.90 -2.27
CA ALA A 14 18.77 -38.62 -1.83
C ALA A 14 18.17 -38.80 -0.42
N MET A 15 18.79 -38.17 0.59
CA MET A 15 18.16 -38.01 1.90
C MET A 15 17.16 -36.85 1.82
N VAL A 16 15.88 -37.19 1.81
CA VAL A 16 14.81 -36.24 2.09
C VAL A 16 14.88 -35.94 3.59
N GLY A 17 15.33 -34.74 3.95
CA GLY A 17 15.20 -34.22 5.30
C GLY A 17 13.72 -33.95 5.58
N LEU A 18 13.12 -34.72 6.48
CA LEU A 18 11.83 -34.38 7.07
C LEU A 18 12.06 -33.15 7.95
N ALA A 19 11.53 -32.00 7.53
CA ALA A 19 11.36 -30.86 8.44
C ALA A 19 10.44 -31.33 9.59
N GLY A 20 10.92 -31.26 10.82
CA GLY A 20 10.07 -31.41 11.99
C GLY A 20 9.03 -30.28 12.04
N PRO A 21 7.91 -30.45 12.76
CA PRO A 21 6.95 -29.37 12.95
C PRO A 21 7.68 -28.12 13.48
N ALA A 22 7.37 -26.97 12.89
CA ALA A 22 7.85 -25.69 13.40
C ALA A 22 7.52 -25.61 14.89
N LYS A 23 8.49 -25.20 15.70
CA LYS A 23 8.30 -25.04 17.14
C LYS A 23 7.40 -23.82 17.34
N ALA A 24 6.35 -23.95 18.13
CA ALA A 24 5.49 -22.84 18.55
C ALA A 24 6.37 -21.68 19.07
N ASP A 25 6.08 -20.48 18.58
CA ASP A 25 6.72 -19.26 19.06
C ASP A 25 5.89 -18.66 20.20
N ASP A 26 6.41 -18.84 21.42
CA ASP A 26 5.82 -18.39 22.69
C ASP A 26 6.72 -17.29 23.30
N SER A 27 7.16 -16.34 22.46
CA SER A 27 8.08 -15.29 22.86
C SER A 27 7.42 -14.12 23.60
N CYS A 28 6.09 -14.02 23.58
CA CYS A 28 5.34 -12.99 24.29
C CYS A 28 5.44 -13.16 25.80
N ARG A 29 5.33 -12.03 26.51
CA ARG A 29 5.31 -12.00 27.98
C ARG A 29 4.13 -12.79 28.58
N TRP A 30 3.00 -12.80 27.90
CA TRP A 30 1.78 -13.46 28.35
C TRP A 30 1.64 -14.89 27.82
N ALA A 31 2.59 -15.35 27.00
CA ALA A 31 2.54 -16.71 26.47
C ALA A 31 2.64 -17.78 27.56
N GLY A 32 1.82 -18.82 27.42
CA GLY A 32 1.75 -19.96 28.33
C GLY A 32 0.96 -19.69 29.62
N ASP A 33 0.15 -18.64 29.64
CA ASP A 33 -0.74 -18.31 30.76
C ASP A 33 -2.13 -18.97 30.64
N GLY A 34 -2.40 -19.60 29.49
CA GLY A 34 -3.61 -20.35 29.18
C GLY A 34 -4.74 -19.50 28.58
N ALA A 35 -4.49 -18.24 28.27
CA ALA A 35 -5.34 -17.39 27.45
C ALA A 35 -4.65 -17.11 26.11
N CYS A 36 -5.42 -17.05 25.01
CA CYS A 36 -4.88 -16.56 23.75
C CYS A 36 -4.94 -15.03 23.77
N ASP A 37 -3.78 -14.39 23.78
CA ASP A 37 -3.63 -12.95 23.93
C ASP A 37 -3.35 -12.21 22.61
N GLU A 38 -3.26 -12.93 21.50
CA GLU A 38 -3.13 -12.32 20.17
C GLU A 38 -4.48 -11.76 19.69
N GLN A 39 -4.50 -10.48 19.35
CA GLN A 39 -5.71 -9.78 18.91
C GLN A 39 -6.37 -10.45 17.70
N ARG A 40 -5.57 -11.03 16.80
CA ARG A 40 -6.07 -11.67 15.58
C ARG A 40 -6.95 -12.91 15.80
N PHE A 41 -6.86 -13.53 16.97
CA PHE A 41 -7.73 -14.65 17.34
C PHE A 41 -8.89 -14.25 18.27
N GLY A 42 -9.08 -12.94 18.48
CA GLY A 42 -10.03 -12.40 19.46
C GLY A 42 -9.48 -12.38 20.89
N GLY A 43 -8.15 -12.39 21.02
CA GLY A 43 -7.44 -12.22 22.28
C GLY A 43 -7.41 -10.78 22.78
N SER A 44 -6.77 -10.57 23.93
CA SER A 44 -6.65 -9.26 24.59
C SER A 44 -5.84 -8.23 23.79
N GLY A 45 -5.01 -8.67 22.84
CA GLY A 45 -4.06 -7.84 22.10
C GLY A 45 -2.77 -7.55 22.87
N GLU A 46 -2.54 -8.25 23.97
CA GLU A 46 -1.32 -8.13 24.78
C GLU A 46 -0.11 -8.83 24.15
N CYS A 47 -0.34 -9.68 23.15
CA CYS A 47 0.69 -10.36 22.37
C CYS A 47 0.63 -9.99 20.89
N ALA A 48 1.82 -9.85 20.30
CA ALA A 48 1.97 -9.71 18.85
C ALA A 48 1.61 -11.04 18.15
N ALA A 49 1.31 -10.96 16.85
CA ALA A 49 1.01 -12.14 16.04
C ALA A 49 2.14 -13.19 16.12
N ASP A 50 1.75 -14.45 16.32
CA ASP A 50 2.62 -15.63 16.40
C ASP A 50 3.61 -15.57 17.57
N THR A 51 3.26 -14.88 18.66
CA THR A 51 4.13 -14.81 19.85
C THR A 51 3.50 -15.48 21.08
N ASP A 52 2.27 -15.98 20.94
CA ASP A 52 1.52 -16.75 21.93
C ASP A 52 0.88 -18.00 21.29
N ASP A 53 1.69 -18.71 20.50
CA ASP A 53 1.25 -19.84 19.67
C ASP A 53 0.63 -20.98 20.46
N ALA A 54 1.18 -21.31 21.63
CA ALA A 54 0.72 -22.42 22.44
C ALA A 54 -0.72 -22.20 22.91
N ASP A 55 -1.02 -21.01 23.43
CA ASP A 55 -2.35 -20.71 23.97
C ASP A 55 -3.34 -20.37 22.84
N CYS A 56 -2.86 -19.82 21.73
CA CYS A 56 -3.67 -19.56 20.54
C CYS A 56 -3.87 -20.77 19.61
N SER A 57 -3.21 -21.90 19.86
CA SER A 57 -3.26 -23.11 19.00
C SER A 57 -4.68 -23.64 18.75
N ALA A 58 -5.60 -23.45 19.69
CA ALA A 58 -7.00 -23.86 19.56
C ALA A 58 -7.80 -23.04 18.52
N PHE A 59 -7.32 -21.84 18.17
CA PHE A 59 -7.94 -20.94 17.21
C PHE A 59 -7.41 -21.15 15.79
N LYS A 60 -6.15 -21.62 15.65
CA LYS A 60 -5.50 -22.00 14.38
C LYS A 60 -6.06 -23.32 13.82
N THR A 61 -7.20 -23.25 13.14
CA THR A 61 -7.94 -24.43 12.68
C THR A 61 -8.07 -24.48 11.17
N GLY A 62 -8.08 -25.69 10.60
CA GLY A 62 -8.25 -25.91 9.16
C GLY A 62 -6.93 -25.91 8.39
N ASP A 63 -7.01 -25.88 7.06
CA ASP A 63 -5.85 -25.75 6.19
C ASP A 63 -5.47 -24.27 6.10
N ASN A 64 -4.20 -23.99 6.41
CA ASN A 64 -3.61 -22.66 6.47
C ASN A 64 -2.29 -22.67 5.69
N SER A 65 -2.25 -23.42 4.59
CA SER A 65 -1.08 -23.56 3.73
C SER A 65 -0.84 -22.33 2.85
N CYS A 66 -1.80 -21.41 2.75
CA CYS A 66 -1.63 -20.16 2.04
C CYS A 66 -0.58 -19.28 2.71
N ARG A 67 0.15 -18.49 1.90
CA ARG A 67 1.15 -17.53 2.40
C ARG A 67 0.53 -16.38 3.21
N TRP A 68 -0.74 -16.09 2.96
CA TRP A 68 -1.49 -15.01 3.60
C TRP A 68 -2.31 -15.52 4.78
N ALA A 69 -2.25 -16.81 5.09
CA ALA A 69 -2.91 -17.32 6.28
C ALA A 69 -2.35 -16.63 7.54
N PHE A 70 -3.27 -16.27 8.45
CA PHE A 70 -3.02 -15.60 9.72
C PHE A 70 -2.61 -14.13 9.64
N ASP A 71 -2.92 -13.44 8.55
CA ASP A 71 -2.73 -11.99 8.41
C ASP A 71 -3.96 -11.18 8.89
N GLY A 72 -5.02 -11.87 9.29
CA GLY A 72 -6.25 -11.28 9.82
C GLY A 72 -7.23 -10.83 8.74
N GLN A 73 -6.94 -11.06 7.47
CA GLN A 73 -7.84 -10.85 6.34
C GLN A 73 -8.26 -12.20 5.76
N CYS A 74 -9.53 -12.32 5.36
CA CYS A 74 -9.94 -13.53 4.66
C CYS A 74 -9.58 -13.44 3.18
N ASP A 75 -8.83 -14.41 2.68
CA ASP A 75 -8.31 -14.43 1.31
C ASP A 75 -8.88 -15.53 0.42
N GLU A 76 -9.89 -16.26 0.89
CA GLU A 76 -10.57 -17.26 0.07
C GLU A 76 -11.44 -16.63 -1.04
N PRO A 77 -11.55 -17.26 -2.23
CA PRO A 77 -12.13 -16.64 -3.42
C PRO A 77 -13.65 -16.39 -3.36
N GLU A 78 -14.39 -17.08 -2.49
CA GLU A 78 -15.85 -16.90 -2.39
C GLU A 78 -16.28 -15.86 -1.34
N ILE A 79 -15.49 -15.70 -0.28
CA ILE A 79 -15.86 -14.93 0.92
C ILE A 79 -14.82 -13.85 1.29
N GLY A 80 -13.63 -13.92 0.70
CA GLY A 80 -12.48 -13.07 0.93
C GLY A 80 -11.96 -12.39 -0.35
N THR A 81 -10.69 -11.99 -0.33
CA THR A 81 -10.03 -11.29 -1.46
C THR A 81 -9.81 -12.18 -2.69
N GLY A 82 -9.63 -13.49 -2.49
CA GLY A 82 -9.29 -14.45 -3.53
C GLY A 82 -7.79 -14.60 -3.80
N GLU A 83 -6.92 -14.09 -2.92
CA GLU A 83 -5.47 -14.27 -2.99
C GLU A 83 -5.00 -15.70 -2.61
N CYS A 84 -5.88 -16.48 -1.98
CA CYS A 84 -5.63 -17.87 -1.58
C CYS A 84 -6.51 -18.86 -2.35
N ASP A 85 -6.05 -20.11 -2.45
CA ASP A 85 -6.90 -21.21 -2.91
C ASP A 85 -8.01 -21.47 -1.88
N ALA A 86 -9.20 -21.90 -2.33
CA ALA A 86 -10.32 -22.20 -1.43
C ALA A 86 -9.93 -23.20 -0.33
N GLY A 87 -10.26 -22.86 0.92
CA GLY A 87 -9.92 -23.62 2.12
C GLY A 87 -8.48 -23.47 2.63
N SER A 88 -7.57 -22.81 1.90
CA SER A 88 -6.14 -22.70 2.29
C SER A 88 -5.82 -21.56 3.26
N ASP A 89 -6.83 -20.73 3.57
CA ASP A 89 -6.81 -19.65 4.56
C ASP A 89 -7.98 -19.82 5.55
N SER A 90 -8.08 -21.03 6.11
CA SER A 90 -9.26 -21.42 6.89
C SER A 90 -9.43 -20.61 8.19
N THR A 91 -8.35 -20.10 8.79
CA THR A 91 -8.40 -19.44 10.10
C THR A 91 -8.99 -18.05 10.00
N ASP A 92 -8.52 -17.23 9.05
CA ASP A 92 -8.95 -15.84 8.91
C ASP A 92 -10.32 -15.76 8.25
N CYS A 93 -10.66 -16.71 7.39
CA CYS A 93 -11.99 -16.84 6.79
C CYS A 93 -13.06 -17.44 7.72
N ARG A 94 -12.68 -17.99 8.87
CA ARG A 94 -13.62 -18.68 9.77
C ARG A 94 -14.70 -17.75 10.34
N PRO A 95 -14.40 -16.55 10.87
CA PRO A 95 -15.42 -15.67 11.43
C PRO A 95 -16.47 -15.28 10.37
N LEU A 96 -16.02 -14.94 9.16
CA LEU A 96 -16.91 -14.64 8.02
C LEU A 96 -17.76 -15.85 7.61
N SER A 97 -17.18 -17.04 7.54
CA SER A 97 -17.90 -18.29 7.22
C SER A 97 -19.03 -18.61 8.22
N MET A 98 -18.91 -18.10 9.45
CA MET A 98 -19.93 -18.25 10.51
C MET A 98 -20.95 -17.11 10.56
N GLY A 99 -20.88 -16.17 9.60
CA GLY A 99 -21.77 -15.00 9.53
C GLY A 99 -21.29 -13.78 10.32
N GLY A 100 -20.02 -13.76 10.73
CA GLY A 100 -19.42 -12.72 11.57
C GLY A 100 -19.75 -12.88 13.06
N ARG A 101 -18.91 -12.31 13.92
CA ARG A 101 -19.09 -12.26 15.38
C ARG A 101 -18.38 -11.04 15.95
N ASP A 102 -18.78 -10.59 17.14
CA ASP A 102 -18.12 -9.49 17.84
C ASP A 102 -17.02 -10.02 18.77
N SER A 103 -15.96 -10.57 18.18
CA SER A 103 -14.82 -11.10 18.93
C SER A 103 -13.65 -10.14 19.04
N CYS A 104 -13.61 -9.09 18.24
CA CYS A 104 -12.60 -8.05 18.37
C CYS A 104 -12.90 -7.14 19.57
N TYR A 105 -11.84 -6.65 20.21
CA TYR A 105 -11.93 -5.68 21.30
C TYR A 105 -12.75 -4.43 20.91
N TRP A 106 -12.62 -3.97 19.67
CA TRP A 106 -13.24 -2.74 19.17
C TRP A 106 -14.64 -2.92 18.59
N SER A 107 -15.20 -4.14 18.61
CA SER A 107 -16.44 -4.52 17.92
C SER A 107 -17.74 -3.78 18.31
N HIS A 108 -17.66 -2.81 19.23
CA HIS A 108 -18.80 -2.08 19.79
C HIS A 108 -18.44 -0.62 20.12
N ASP A 109 -17.40 -0.07 19.49
CA ASP A 109 -16.95 1.29 19.75
C ASP A 109 -17.68 2.33 18.86
N GLY A 110 -18.51 1.86 17.93
CA GLY A 110 -19.29 2.67 17.02
C GLY A 110 -18.57 3.00 15.71
N ALA A 111 -17.39 2.41 15.46
CA ALA A 111 -16.66 2.46 14.19
C ALA A 111 -16.52 1.05 13.61
N CYS A 112 -16.57 0.93 12.28
CA CYS A 112 -16.23 -0.34 11.64
C CYS A 112 -14.71 -0.49 11.61
N ASP A 113 -14.21 -1.62 12.10
CA ASP A 113 -12.79 -1.88 12.29
C ASP A 113 -12.22 -3.05 11.49
N GLU A 114 -13.03 -3.72 10.66
CA GLU A 114 -12.59 -4.81 9.78
C GLU A 114 -11.81 -4.29 8.55
N PRO A 115 -10.86 -5.07 7.98
CA PRO A 115 -10.07 -4.64 6.83
C PRO A 115 -10.94 -4.48 5.57
N GLY A 116 -10.55 -3.53 4.71
CA GLY A 116 -11.20 -3.25 3.42
C GLY A 116 -12.58 -2.59 3.49
N ILE A 117 -13.22 -2.53 4.66
CA ILE A 117 -14.51 -1.83 4.86
C ILE A 117 -14.50 -0.87 6.06
N GLY A 118 -13.46 -0.92 6.90
CA GLY A 118 -13.32 -0.14 8.13
C GLY A 118 -11.88 0.28 8.42
N THR A 119 -11.54 0.47 9.70
CA THR A 119 -10.19 0.87 10.10
C THR A 119 -9.14 -0.20 9.81
N GLY A 120 -9.49 -1.48 9.91
CA GLY A 120 -8.57 -2.61 9.75
C GLY A 120 -7.78 -2.95 11.01
N VAL A 121 -8.19 -2.47 12.20
CA VAL A 121 -7.59 -2.90 13.48
C VAL A 121 -8.15 -4.23 13.99
N CYS A 122 -9.29 -4.65 13.46
CA CYS A 122 -9.92 -5.92 13.77
C CYS A 122 -9.74 -6.88 12.60
N PRO A 123 -9.56 -8.19 12.85
CA PRO A 123 -9.62 -9.20 11.81
C PRO A 123 -10.98 -9.26 11.11
N ASP A 124 -10.99 -9.84 9.92
CA ASP A 124 -12.19 -10.00 9.13
C ASP A 124 -13.29 -10.81 9.83
N GLY A 125 -14.52 -10.27 9.81
CA GLY A 125 -15.69 -10.90 10.44
C GLY A 125 -15.68 -10.90 11.97
N THR A 126 -14.83 -10.09 12.62
CA THR A 126 -14.71 -10.01 14.08
C THR A 126 -15.28 -8.74 14.72
N ASP A 127 -15.78 -7.80 13.92
CA ASP A 127 -16.51 -6.61 14.35
C ASP A 127 -17.83 -6.54 13.54
N LEU A 128 -18.75 -7.44 13.89
CA LEU A 128 -20.01 -7.58 13.18
C LEU A 128 -20.95 -6.41 13.48
N SER A 129 -21.02 -5.98 14.74
CA SER A 129 -21.99 -4.99 15.20
C SER A 129 -21.79 -3.64 14.53
N ASP A 130 -20.56 -3.18 14.39
CA ASP A 130 -20.27 -1.87 13.78
C ASP A 130 -20.04 -1.96 12.26
N CYS A 131 -19.49 -3.07 11.74
CA CYS A 131 -19.27 -3.21 10.28
C CYS A 131 -20.43 -3.73 9.46
N ARG A 132 -21.46 -4.35 10.05
CA ARG A 132 -22.60 -4.91 9.30
C ARG A 132 -23.23 -3.97 8.26
N PRO A 133 -23.37 -2.64 8.48
CA PRO A 133 -23.87 -1.71 7.47
C PRO A 133 -23.00 -1.60 6.21
N LEU A 134 -21.71 -1.96 6.31
CA LEU A 134 -20.70 -1.81 5.25
C LEU A 134 -20.36 -3.12 4.55
N TYR A 135 -20.92 -4.26 4.98
CA TYR A 135 -20.64 -5.57 4.37
C TYR A 135 -20.97 -5.65 2.88
N SER A 136 -21.84 -4.77 2.36
CA SER A 136 -22.04 -4.65 0.91
C SER A 136 -20.80 -4.17 0.15
N ARG A 137 -19.83 -3.54 0.82
CA ARG A 137 -18.55 -3.07 0.26
C ARG A 137 -17.42 -4.10 0.44
N ARG A 138 -17.69 -5.24 1.05
CA ARG A 138 -16.68 -6.27 1.29
C ARG A 138 -16.23 -6.92 -0.03
N ASN A 139 -14.92 -6.94 -0.27
CA ASN A 139 -14.30 -7.48 -1.49
C ASN A 139 -14.85 -6.82 -2.78
N HIS A 140 -15.22 -5.54 -2.65
CA HIS A 140 -15.63 -4.67 -3.73
C HIS A 140 -14.45 -3.74 -4.04
N ILE A 141 -13.97 -3.79 -5.28
CA ILE A 141 -12.82 -3.00 -5.74
C ILE A 141 -13.23 -2.13 -6.93
N ASN A 142 -12.33 -1.25 -7.37
CA ASN A 142 -12.53 -0.37 -8.52
C ASN A 142 -11.63 -0.80 -9.70
N SER A 143 -11.52 -2.11 -9.94
CA SER A 143 -10.69 -2.69 -11.00
C SER A 143 -11.23 -2.47 -12.40
N CYS A 144 -12.50 -2.07 -12.55
CA CYS A 144 -13.06 -1.77 -13.85
C CYS A 144 -12.58 -0.41 -14.38
N ALA A 145 -12.29 -0.34 -15.68
CA ALA A 145 -11.80 0.87 -16.33
C ALA A 145 -12.76 2.09 -16.26
N THR A 146 -14.03 1.85 -15.96
CA THR A 146 -15.06 2.89 -15.80
C THR A 146 -15.44 3.13 -14.35
N ALA A 147 -14.71 2.56 -13.37
CA ALA A 147 -15.16 2.56 -11.97
C ALA A 147 -15.24 3.93 -11.27
N PHE A 148 -14.88 5.02 -11.97
CA PHE A 148 -14.93 6.39 -11.45
C PHE A 148 -15.48 7.39 -12.49
N ASP A 149 -16.26 6.91 -13.47
CA ASP A 149 -16.87 7.72 -14.52
C ASP A 149 -18.29 8.24 -14.17
N ASP A 150 -18.73 7.98 -12.94
CA ASP A 150 -20.05 8.29 -12.38
C ASP A 150 -21.20 7.46 -12.98
N VAL A 151 -20.90 6.30 -13.60
CA VAL A 151 -21.88 5.36 -14.14
C VAL A 151 -21.65 3.96 -13.60
N CYS A 152 -22.62 3.44 -12.84
CA CYS A 152 -22.61 2.03 -12.44
C CYS A 152 -22.67 1.11 -13.67
N ASP A 153 -21.63 0.30 -13.86
CA ASP A 153 -21.37 -0.54 -15.00
C ASP A 153 -21.35 -2.05 -14.64
N GLU A 154 -21.69 -2.41 -13.40
CA GLU A 154 -21.78 -3.82 -12.97
C GLU A 154 -22.98 -4.59 -13.58
N PRO A 155 -22.91 -5.93 -13.71
CA PRO A 155 -23.92 -6.71 -14.45
C PRO A 155 -25.33 -6.73 -13.85
N ILE A 156 -25.46 -6.60 -12.53
CA ILE A 156 -26.76 -6.71 -11.83
C ILE A 156 -27.45 -5.36 -11.69
N ILE A 157 -26.66 -4.30 -11.46
CA ILE A 157 -27.15 -3.00 -11.02
C ILE A 157 -26.98 -1.94 -12.13
N GLY A 158 -26.04 -2.16 -13.04
CA GLY A 158 -25.54 -1.19 -14.01
C GLY A 158 -25.63 -1.64 -15.46
N THR A 159 -24.71 -1.14 -16.28
CA THR A 159 -24.69 -1.41 -17.73
C THR A 159 -24.15 -2.79 -18.13
N GLY A 160 -23.47 -3.48 -17.22
CA GLY A 160 -22.83 -4.78 -17.46
C GLY A 160 -21.53 -4.72 -18.27
N ARG A 161 -20.85 -3.57 -18.31
CA ARG A 161 -19.51 -3.42 -18.91
C ARG A 161 -18.39 -3.92 -18.01
N CYS A 162 -18.63 -3.90 -16.70
CA CYS A 162 -17.69 -4.32 -15.67
C CYS A 162 -18.01 -5.72 -15.16
N ALA A 163 -17.02 -6.39 -14.56
CA ALA A 163 -17.29 -7.57 -13.75
C ALA A 163 -18.11 -7.18 -12.51
N ALA A 164 -18.81 -8.12 -11.88
CA ALA A 164 -19.45 -7.83 -10.60
C ALA A 164 -18.38 -7.42 -9.57
N ARG A 165 -18.71 -6.47 -8.69
CA ARG A 165 -17.83 -5.93 -7.63
C ARG A 165 -16.56 -5.22 -8.11
N SER A 166 -16.51 -4.77 -9.36
CA SER A 166 -15.35 -4.08 -9.93
C SER A 166 -15.57 -2.60 -10.21
N ASP A 167 -16.78 -2.09 -9.97
CA ASP A 167 -17.13 -0.69 -10.15
C ASP A 167 -17.87 -0.18 -8.89
N THR A 168 -17.11 -0.19 -7.79
CA THR A 168 -17.66 0.04 -6.45
C THR A 168 -17.98 1.50 -6.22
N ALA A 169 -17.10 2.41 -6.64
CA ALA A 169 -17.25 3.83 -6.42
C ALA A 169 -18.49 4.41 -7.13
N ASP A 170 -18.87 3.90 -8.30
CA ASP A 170 -20.07 4.37 -9.00
C ASP A 170 -21.33 3.54 -8.68
N CYS A 171 -21.22 2.24 -8.33
CA CYS A 171 -22.39 1.42 -7.98
C CYS A 171 -22.84 1.50 -6.51
N LEU A 172 -21.91 1.56 -5.56
CA LEU A 172 -22.21 1.62 -4.12
C LEU A 172 -22.02 3.03 -3.53
N GLY A 173 -21.47 3.94 -4.33
CA GLY A 173 -21.18 5.31 -3.93
C GLY A 173 -19.82 5.46 -3.28
N ARG A 174 -19.40 6.71 -3.18
CA ARG A 174 -18.03 7.10 -2.81
C ARG A 174 -17.83 7.39 -1.33
N ASP A 175 -18.91 7.38 -0.55
CA ASP A 175 -18.82 7.57 0.90
C ASP A 175 -18.15 6.33 1.50
N THR A 176 -17.08 6.54 2.25
CA THR A 176 -16.32 5.46 2.91
C THR A 176 -16.20 5.77 4.39
N VAL A 177 -16.07 4.75 5.23
CA VAL A 177 -15.64 5.00 6.61
C VAL A 177 -14.15 5.33 6.56
N PRO A 178 -13.68 6.42 7.21
CA PRO A 178 -12.26 6.72 7.28
C PRO A 178 -11.52 5.53 7.92
N GLY A 179 -10.75 4.80 7.13
CA GLY A 179 -9.99 3.64 7.59
C GLY A 179 -8.56 4.02 8.00
N ILE A 180 -7.88 3.15 8.78
CA ILE A 180 -6.44 3.25 9.05
C ILE A 180 -5.62 2.73 7.86
N ARG A 181 -6.24 2.00 6.92
CA ARG A 181 -5.60 1.55 5.68
C ARG A 181 -6.15 2.24 4.42
N ASP A 182 -7.43 2.64 4.45
CA ASP A 182 -8.11 3.33 3.35
C ASP A 182 -8.49 4.75 3.71
N HIS A 183 -8.07 5.68 2.86
CA HIS A 183 -7.58 6.95 3.32
C HIS A 183 -8.32 8.11 2.65
N PHE A 184 -9.62 7.99 2.77
CA PHE A 184 -10.64 8.83 2.18
C PHE A 184 -11.24 9.66 3.31
N PHE A 185 -11.37 10.97 3.17
CA PHE A 185 -11.89 11.87 4.23
C PHE A 185 -13.41 11.71 4.45
N GLY A 186 -13.88 10.48 4.68
CA GLY A 186 -15.28 10.08 4.67
C GLY A 186 -15.85 9.90 3.25
N ARG A 187 -15.06 10.19 2.22
CA ARG A 187 -15.44 10.09 0.81
C ARG A 187 -14.20 9.94 -0.07
N ASP A 188 -14.26 9.05 -1.05
CA ASP A 188 -13.23 8.91 -2.08
C ASP A 188 -13.47 9.91 -3.23
N ASP A 189 -12.71 11.00 -3.22
CA ASP A 189 -12.74 12.04 -4.26
C ASP A 189 -11.80 11.73 -5.43
N ARG A 190 -11.08 10.60 -5.41
CA ARG A 190 -10.20 10.22 -6.52
C ARG A 190 -11.00 9.95 -7.78
N ARG A 191 -10.32 10.16 -8.90
CA ARG A 191 -10.83 9.94 -10.25
C ARG A 191 -9.80 9.18 -11.07
N MET A 192 -10.26 8.27 -11.92
CA MET A 192 -9.40 7.69 -12.94
C MET A 192 -8.89 8.77 -13.89
N VAL A 193 -7.59 8.72 -14.16
CA VAL A 193 -6.94 9.61 -15.11
C VAL A 193 -6.35 8.79 -16.23
N ARG A 194 -6.32 9.36 -17.44
CA ARG A 194 -5.59 8.72 -18.53
C ARG A 194 -4.10 8.99 -18.41
N PRO A 195 -3.26 7.95 -18.30
CA PRO A 195 -1.85 8.10 -18.03
C PRO A 195 -1.00 8.32 -19.30
N ASP A 196 -1.64 8.45 -20.47
CA ASP A 196 -1.00 8.55 -21.78
C ASP A 196 -0.40 9.94 -22.11
N ARG A 197 -0.50 10.91 -21.18
CA ARG A 197 -0.05 12.30 -21.39
C ARG A 197 0.29 13.00 -20.09
N MET A 198 1.10 14.06 -20.18
CA MET A 198 1.44 14.91 -19.05
C MET A 198 0.18 15.52 -18.41
N PRO A 199 0.11 15.61 -17.06
CA PRO A 199 1.16 15.25 -16.11
C PRO A 199 1.28 13.75 -15.82
N TRP A 200 0.21 12.99 -16.09
CA TRP A 200 0.03 11.60 -15.66
C TRP A 200 1.09 10.66 -16.23
N SER A 201 1.52 10.87 -17.48
CA SER A 201 2.55 10.04 -18.11
C SER A 201 3.90 10.04 -17.38
N ALA A 202 4.23 11.08 -16.62
CA ALA A 202 5.46 11.11 -15.82
C ALA A 202 5.37 10.28 -14.52
N ILE A 203 4.17 9.84 -14.13
CA ILE A 203 3.92 9.04 -12.93
C ILE A 203 3.91 7.57 -13.36
N GLY A 204 4.54 6.70 -12.58
CA GLY A 204 4.65 5.29 -12.92
C GLY A 204 4.55 4.36 -11.72
N GLU A 205 4.26 3.10 -12.02
CA GLU A 205 4.26 2.01 -11.07
C GLU A 205 5.68 1.47 -10.90
N ILE A 206 6.08 1.23 -9.65
CA ILE A 206 7.27 0.46 -9.28
C ILE A 206 6.76 -0.90 -8.80
N ALA A 207 7.07 -1.96 -9.53
CA ALA A 207 6.70 -3.32 -9.16
C ALA A 207 7.82 -3.98 -8.34
N PHE A 208 7.45 -4.85 -7.41
CA PHE A 208 8.38 -5.54 -6.50
C PHE A 208 8.31 -7.07 -6.66
N ASP A 209 9.39 -7.77 -6.30
CA ASP A 209 9.46 -9.23 -6.41
C ASP A 209 8.57 -9.96 -5.40
N SER A 210 8.20 -9.28 -4.31
CA SER A 210 7.19 -9.72 -3.33
C SER A 210 5.77 -9.82 -3.90
N GLY A 211 5.51 -9.16 -5.03
CA GLY A 211 4.20 -8.99 -5.67
C GLY A 211 3.54 -7.63 -5.39
N GLY A 212 4.11 -6.80 -4.50
CA GLY A 212 3.60 -5.47 -4.19
C GLY A 212 3.94 -4.42 -5.25
N SER A 213 3.34 -3.23 -5.10
CA SER A 213 3.66 -2.05 -5.91
C SER A 213 3.72 -0.78 -5.07
N CYS A 214 4.52 0.18 -5.56
CA CYS A 214 4.50 1.58 -5.15
C CYS A 214 4.36 2.48 -6.38
N THR A 215 4.23 3.76 -6.14
CA THR A 215 4.23 4.79 -7.18
C THR A 215 5.57 5.55 -7.18
N GLY A 216 5.99 6.05 -8.34
CA GLY A 216 7.12 6.97 -8.48
C GLY A 216 6.88 8.01 -9.56
N THR A 217 7.69 9.07 -9.55
CA THR A 217 7.59 10.19 -10.52
C THR A 217 8.89 10.41 -11.26
N LEU A 218 8.84 10.45 -12.59
CA LEU A 218 9.95 10.90 -13.43
C LEU A 218 10.21 12.40 -13.20
N VAL A 219 11.35 12.70 -12.60
CA VAL A 219 11.86 14.05 -12.33
C VAL A 219 13.10 14.40 -13.18
N GLY A 220 13.50 13.46 -14.05
CA GLY A 220 14.53 13.59 -15.07
C GLY A 220 14.39 12.45 -16.08
N LYS A 221 15.22 12.44 -17.13
CA LYS A 221 15.10 11.46 -18.23
C LYS A 221 15.09 9.99 -17.76
N ARG A 222 15.88 9.69 -16.74
CA ARG A 222 16.04 8.35 -16.17
C ARG A 222 16.00 8.37 -14.64
N VAL A 223 15.47 9.44 -14.05
CA VAL A 223 15.50 9.65 -12.60
C VAL A 223 14.07 9.68 -12.07
N VAL A 224 13.77 8.75 -11.16
CA VAL A 224 12.47 8.63 -10.49
C VAL A 224 12.61 9.01 -9.03
N LEU A 225 11.70 9.86 -8.55
CA LEU A 225 11.53 10.19 -7.14
C LEU A 225 10.41 9.33 -6.56
N THR A 226 10.62 8.71 -5.40
CA THR A 226 9.67 7.83 -4.70
C THR A 226 9.94 7.79 -3.19
N ALA A 227 9.23 6.95 -2.43
CA ALA A 227 9.40 6.77 -0.99
C ALA A 227 10.47 5.73 -0.68
N ALA A 228 11.14 5.85 0.47
CA ALA A 228 12.18 4.90 0.88
C ALA A 228 11.60 3.61 1.46
N HIS A 229 10.45 3.68 2.12
CA HIS A 229 9.79 2.52 2.74
C HIS A 229 9.37 1.47 1.71
N CYS A 230 9.15 1.86 0.44
CA CYS A 230 8.79 0.94 -0.64
C CYS A 230 9.81 -0.20 -0.85
N PHE A 231 11.07 -0.01 -0.44
CA PHE A 231 12.13 -1.00 -0.62
C PHE A 231 12.29 -1.96 0.57
N PHE A 232 11.24 -2.07 1.38
CA PHE A 232 11.20 -2.89 2.58
C PHE A 232 9.83 -3.56 2.71
N ARG A 233 9.84 -4.83 3.11
CA ARG A 233 8.65 -5.63 3.44
C ARG A 233 8.26 -5.38 4.89
N ASP A 234 7.05 -5.75 5.27
CA ASP A 234 6.50 -5.53 6.62
C ASP A 234 7.33 -6.20 7.73
N ASP A 235 8.03 -7.30 7.42
CA ASP A 235 8.97 -7.96 8.33
C ASP A 235 10.36 -7.28 8.44
N GLY A 236 10.52 -6.11 7.81
CA GLY A 236 11.77 -5.35 7.72
C GLY A 236 12.81 -5.90 6.74
N GLY A 237 12.50 -6.98 6.03
CA GLY A 237 13.32 -7.47 4.93
C GLY A 237 13.35 -6.49 3.76
N ARG A 238 14.37 -6.61 2.90
CA ARG A 238 14.42 -5.83 1.65
C ARG A 238 13.36 -6.34 0.68
N ASP A 239 12.78 -5.41 -0.05
CA ASP A 239 11.91 -5.68 -1.20
C ASP A 239 12.59 -5.11 -2.45
N GLU A 240 12.88 -5.95 -3.44
CA GLU A 240 13.69 -5.56 -4.59
C GLU A 240 12.77 -5.16 -5.76
N PRO A 241 12.95 -3.95 -6.33
CA PRO A 241 12.11 -3.50 -7.41
C PRO A 241 12.48 -4.23 -8.71
N THR A 242 11.46 -4.70 -9.41
CA THR A 242 11.61 -5.45 -10.68
C THR A 242 11.59 -4.54 -11.91
N GLY A 243 10.99 -3.35 -11.80
CA GLY A 243 10.95 -2.39 -12.89
C GLY A 243 10.10 -1.15 -12.58
N PHE A 244 10.11 -0.20 -13.51
CA PHE A 244 9.29 1.01 -13.47
C PHE A 244 8.50 1.16 -14.78
N ARG A 245 7.18 1.33 -14.67
CA ARG A 245 6.26 1.50 -15.80
C ARG A 245 5.62 2.89 -15.76
N ALA A 246 6.18 3.81 -16.53
CA ALA A 246 5.69 5.19 -16.65
C ALA A 246 4.38 5.23 -17.46
N GLY A 247 3.36 5.86 -16.88
CA GLY A 247 2.05 6.00 -17.50
C GLY A 247 1.38 4.66 -17.82
N ARG A 248 1.53 3.67 -16.94
CA ARG A 248 0.89 2.35 -17.02
C ARG A 248 -0.65 2.48 -17.09
N ASP A 249 -1.26 1.73 -18.00
CA ASP A 249 -2.70 1.54 -18.17
C ASP A 249 -2.97 0.08 -18.58
N GLY A 250 -3.32 -0.79 -17.64
CA GLY A 250 -3.48 -2.21 -17.92
C GLY A 250 -2.13 -2.90 -18.06
N ASP A 251 -2.00 -3.67 -19.14
CA ASP A 251 -0.74 -4.26 -19.57
C ASP A 251 0.16 -3.28 -20.34
N ASP A 252 -0.39 -2.14 -20.78
CA ASP A 252 0.32 -1.12 -21.53
C ASP A 252 0.99 -0.09 -20.61
N ALA A 253 2.02 0.58 -21.12
CA ALA A 253 2.65 1.74 -20.49
C ALA A 253 3.19 2.69 -21.57
N VAL A 254 3.28 3.98 -21.25
CA VAL A 254 3.94 4.95 -22.15
C VAL A 254 5.40 4.57 -22.36
N ALA A 255 6.06 4.13 -21.29
CA ALA A 255 7.44 3.68 -21.32
C ALA A 255 7.76 2.81 -20.10
N GLU A 256 8.66 1.84 -20.24
CA GLU A 256 9.11 0.98 -19.14
C GLU A 256 10.64 0.80 -19.15
N ALA A 257 11.22 0.61 -17.96
CA ALA A 257 12.65 0.42 -17.74
C ALA A 257 12.92 -0.47 -16.52
N GLY A 258 14.11 -1.07 -16.49
CA GLY A 258 14.67 -1.67 -15.28
C GLY A 258 15.26 -0.61 -14.33
N ILE A 259 15.55 -1.03 -13.09
CA ILE A 259 16.18 -0.18 -12.08
C ILE A 259 17.69 -0.41 -12.08
N ALA A 260 18.46 0.62 -12.42
CA ALA A 260 19.92 0.58 -12.43
C ALA A 260 20.53 0.81 -11.04
N SER A 261 19.93 1.68 -10.22
CA SER A 261 20.36 1.87 -8.83
C SER A 261 19.26 2.51 -7.97
N ILE A 262 19.35 2.25 -6.66
CA ILE A 262 18.46 2.79 -5.64
C ILE A 262 19.30 3.64 -4.68
N THR A 263 18.90 4.89 -4.46
CA THR A 263 19.52 5.79 -3.48
C THR A 263 18.49 6.18 -2.43
N LEU A 264 18.59 5.60 -1.23
CA LEU A 264 17.75 6.00 -0.09
C LEU A 264 18.22 7.33 0.49
N SER A 265 17.32 8.06 1.16
CA SER A 265 17.72 9.29 1.85
C SER A 265 18.81 9.03 2.89
N PRO A 266 19.71 10.00 3.11
CA PRO A 266 20.65 9.92 4.22
C PRO A 266 19.91 9.89 5.56
N GLY A 267 20.11 8.83 6.32
CA GLY A 267 19.52 8.71 7.65
C GLY A 267 18.22 7.92 7.70
N TYR A 268 17.65 7.52 6.55
CA TYR A 268 16.50 6.61 6.54
C TYR A 268 16.82 5.32 7.30
N ARG A 269 15.93 4.94 8.21
CA ARG A 269 15.97 3.69 8.96
C ARG A 269 14.58 3.10 8.89
N TYR A 270 14.46 1.96 8.23
CA TYR A 270 13.26 1.15 8.33
C TYR A 270 13.14 0.69 9.79
N ASP A 271 11.96 0.84 10.37
CA ASP A 271 11.68 0.49 11.75
C ASP A 271 10.35 -0.25 11.77
N ALA A 272 10.43 -1.58 11.83
CA ALA A 272 9.27 -2.47 11.82
C ALA A 272 8.45 -2.35 13.12
N ASP A 273 9.09 -1.90 14.21
CA ASP A 273 8.57 -2.00 15.58
C ASP A 273 8.09 -0.65 16.14
N ARG A 274 7.97 0.39 15.31
CA ARG A 274 7.52 1.70 15.79
C ARG A 274 6.01 1.71 16.01
N GLU A 275 5.61 1.63 17.28
CA GLU A 275 4.41 2.33 17.77
C GLU A 275 4.40 3.74 17.16
N GLU A 276 3.24 4.24 16.72
CA GLU A 276 3.03 5.54 16.09
C GLU A 276 3.52 6.71 16.98
N ASP A 277 4.83 6.90 17.09
CA ASP A 277 5.46 7.90 17.94
C ASP A 277 5.69 9.16 17.10
N GLU A 278 5.24 10.30 17.62
CA GLU A 278 5.49 11.63 17.07
C GLU A 278 6.99 11.95 16.89
N ARG A 279 7.89 11.18 17.53
CA ARG A 279 9.35 11.28 17.41
C ARG A 279 9.95 10.56 16.20
N ALA A 280 9.17 9.80 15.44
CA ALA A 280 9.66 9.13 14.24
C ALA A 280 10.04 10.13 13.13
N ASP A 281 11.23 9.97 12.54
CA ASP A 281 11.72 10.83 11.45
C ASP A 281 11.12 10.42 10.10
N TYR A 282 9.90 10.88 9.84
CA TYR A 282 9.21 10.69 8.56
C TYR A 282 9.81 11.51 7.41
N GLY A 283 10.56 12.57 7.70
CA GLY A 283 11.18 13.42 6.67
C GLY A 283 12.25 12.72 5.84
N SER A 284 12.76 11.61 6.36
CA SER A 284 13.73 10.76 5.68
C SER A 284 13.08 9.77 4.70
N ASP A 285 11.76 9.65 4.62
CA ASP A 285 11.09 8.66 3.79
C ASP A 285 10.99 9.04 2.30
N TRP A 286 12.14 9.19 1.66
CA TRP A 286 12.26 9.45 0.23
C TRP A 286 13.46 8.73 -0.35
N ALA A 287 13.36 8.39 -1.63
CA ALA A 287 14.40 7.70 -2.38
C ALA A 287 14.44 8.19 -3.83
N ILE A 288 15.59 7.99 -4.46
CA ILE A 288 15.83 8.28 -5.87
C ILE A 288 16.20 6.97 -6.57
N LEU A 289 15.51 6.66 -7.66
CA LEU A 289 15.88 5.58 -8.56
C LEU A 289 16.55 6.13 -9.80
N LEU A 290 17.59 5.44 -10.24
CA LEU A 290 18.14 5.57 -11.59
C LEU A 290 17.62 4.42 -12.43
N LEU A 291 17.00 4.74 -13.57
CA LEU A 291 16.54 3.77 -14.55
C LEU A 291 17.67 3.40 -15.52
N ASP A 292 17.58 2.21 -16.10
CA ASP A 292 18.51 1.74 -17.13
C ASP A 292 18.20 2.29 -18.54
N ALA A 293 17.14 3.07 -18.69
CA ALA A 293 16.72 3.72 -19.93
C ALA A 293 16.15 5.14 -19.72
N ASP A 294 16.23 5.97 -20.76
CA ASP A 294 15.71 7.35 -20.78
C ASP A 294 14.20 7.37 -21.08
N LEU A 295 13.37 7.16 -20.07
CA LEU A 295 11.91 7.18 -20.22
C LEU A 295 11.33 8.58 -20.33
N GLY A 296 11.93 9.57 -19.68
CA GLY A 296 11.42 10.95 -19.62
C GLY A 296 11.33 11.64 -20.99
N ASP A 297 12.08 11.19 -22.00
CA ASP A 297 11.96 11.70 -23.37
C ASP A 297 10.63 11.30 -24.04
N ARG A 298 10.03 10.19 -23.61
CA ARG A 298 8.73 9.68 -24.10
C ARG A 298 7.59 10.05 -23.16
N ALA A 299 7.81 9.83 -21.87
CA ALA A 299 6.80 9.96 -20.82
C ALA A 299 6.69 11.38 -20.25
N GLY A 300 7.67 12.25 -20.51
CA GLY A 300 7.79 13.56 -19.88
C GLY A 300 8.37 13.47 -18.47
N THR A 301 8.60 14.63 -17.87
CA THR A 301 9.15 14.76 -16.51
C THR A 301 8.45 15.88 -15.76
N MET A 302 8.31 15.75 -14.45
CA MET A 302 7.88 16.85 -13.58
C MET A 302 9.09 17.59 -13.01
N ALA A 303 8.94 18.91 -12.84
CA ALA A 303 9.89 19.67 -12.05
C ALA A 303 9.74 19.33 -10.55
N VAL A 304 10.68 19.78 -9.73
CA VAL A 304 10.52 19.79 -8.27
C VAL A 304 10.48 21.23 -7.81
N HIS A 305 9.37 21.62 -7.17
CA HIS A 305 9.22 22.94 -6.57
C HIS A 305 9.73 22.90 -5.13
N ARG A 306 10.88 23.52 -4.88
CA ARG A 306 11.43 23.66 -3.53
C ARG A 306 10.58 24.64 -2.73
N LEU A 307 9.89 24.16 -1.68
CA LEU A 307 9.12 25.04 -0.80
C LEU A 307 10.04 26.10 -0.17
N THR A 308 9.63 27.36 -0.30
CA THR A 308 10.33 28.52 0.25
C THR A 308 9.66 29.04 1.54
N ARG A 309 10.18 30.14 2.10
CA ARG A 309 9.52 30.82 3.24
C ARG A 309 8.26 31.60 2.83
N GLU A 310 8.22 32.13 1.62
CA GLU A 310 7.05 32.87 1.11
C GLU A 310 5.86 31.92 0.94
N ASP A 311 6.16 30.81 0.28
CA ASP A 311 5.43 29.57 0.29
C ASP A 311 4.88 29.22 1.68
N GLU A 312 5.73 28.94 2.67
CA GLU A 312 5.27 28.58 4.02
C GLU A 312 4.25 29.59 4.58
N ALA A 313 4.47 30.89 4.36
CA ALA A 313 3.52 31.94 4.74
C ALA A 313 2.19 31.90 3.95
N ARG A 314 2.20 31.47 2.69
CA ARG A 314 0.97 31.25 1.89
C ARG A 314 0.17 30.04 2.37
N ILE A 315 0.83 28.92 2.71
CA ILE A 315 0.17 27.73 3.30
C ILE A 315 -0.47 28.12 4.63
N ALA A 316 0.30 28.75 5.53
CA ALA A 316 -0.21 29.15 6.84
C ALA A 316 -1.40 30.12 6.76
N ALA A 317 -1.52 30.87 5.66
CA ALA A 317 -2.65 31.76 5.41
C ALA A 317 -3.82 31.10 4.65
N GLY A 318 -3.73 29.81 4.28
CA GLY A 318 -4.75 29.12 3.47
C GLY A 318 -4.88 29.67 2.05
N ARG A 319 -3.79 30.24 1.49
CA ARG A 319 -3.78 30.91 0.17
C ARG A 319 -2.78 30.32 -0.82
N TRP A 320 -2.34 29.09 -0.58
CA TRP A 320 -1.51 28.39 -1.55
C TRP A 320 -2.36 27.80 -2.70
N LEU A 321 -1.70 27.47 -3.81
CA LEU A 321 -2.23 26.67 -4.90
C LEU A 321 -2.82 25.33 -4.42
N PRO A 322 -3.89 24.84 -5.07
CA PRO A 322 -4.41 23.49 -4.82
C PRO A 322 -3.38 22.43 -5.21
N LEU A 323 -3.38 21.34 -4.46
CA LEU A 323 -2.59 20.15 -4.70
C LEU A 323 -3.30 19.19 -5.66
N ILE A 324 -2.50 18.31 -6.24
CA ILE A 324 -2.92 17.12 -6.96
C ILE A 324 -2.08 15.98 -6.39
N GLN A 325 -2.73 14.90 -5.96
CA GLN A 325 -2.10 13.62 -5.66
C GLN A 325 -2.52 12.64 -6.76
N ALA A 326 -1.61 11.78 -7.20
CA ALA A 326 -1.95 10.67 -8.08
C ALA A 326 -0.99 9.49 -7.90
N GLY A 327 -1.46 8.30 -8.21
CA GLY A 327 -0.68 7.07 -8.13
C GLY A 327 -1.44 5.82 -8.53
N TYR A 328 -0.80 4.69 -8.27
CA TYR A 328 -1.28 3.34 -8.56
C TYR A 328 -1.71 2.69 -7.26
N ALA A 329 -2.95 2.97 -6.88
CA ALA A 329 -3.56 2.44 -5.67
C ALA A 329 -4.00 0.98 -5.87
N TRP A 330 -3.90 0.18 -4.81
CA TRP A 330 -4.24 -1.25 -4.82
C TRP A 330 -5.72 -1.50 -5.18
N ASP A 331 -6.61 -0.58 -4.81
CA ASP A 331 -8.06 -0.71 -4.98
C ASP A 331 -8.54 -0.28 -6.37
N ALA A 332 -7.65 0.28 -7.20
CA ALA A 332 -7.85 0.55 -8.61
C ALA A 332 -6.74 -0.15 -9.43
N PRO A 333 -6.67 -1.50 -9.40
CA PRO A 333 -5.59 -2.23 -10.03
C PRO A 333 -5.51 -1.89 -11.51
N ASP A 334 -4.28 -1.76 -12.00
CA ASP A 334 -3.95 -1.46 -13.39
C ASP A 334 -4.42 -0.10 -13.92
N ARG A 335 -4.85 0.80 -13.04
CA ARG A 335 -5.31 2.15 -13.38
C ARG A 335 -4.69 3.19 -12.45
N MET A 336 -4.43 4.37 -13.00
CA MET A 336 -4.00 5.50 -12.20
C MET A 336 -5.20 6.28 -11.71
N THR A 337 -5.21 6.56 -10.41
CA THR A 337 -6.19 7.45 -9.78
C THR A 337 -5.53 8.76 -9.37
N ALA A 338 -6.31 9.84 -9.34
CA ALA A 338 -5.85 11.14 -8.87
C ALA A 338 -6.92 11.85 -8.04
N HIS A 339 -6.53 12.43 -6.90
CA HIS A 339 -7.30 13.45 -6.19
C HIS A 339 -6.78 14.83 -6.64
N SER A 340 -7.64 15.63 -7.27
CA SER A 340 -7.33 17.01 -7.66
C SER A 340 -8.11 18.02 -6.83
N GLY A 341 -7.45 19.07 -6.35
CA GLY A 341 -8.12 20.14 -5.61
C GLY A 341 -8.02 20.03 -4.08
N CYS A 342 -7.16 19.13 -3.59
CA CYS A 342 -6.79 19.07 -2.18
C CYS A 342 -5.85 20.22 -1.78
N HIS A 343 -5.50 20.31 -0.50
CA HIS A 343 -4.84 21.40 0.17
C HIS A 343 -3.79 20.89 1.14
N VAL A 344 -2.73 21.69 1.32
CA VAL A 344 -1.82 21.51 2.45
C VAL A 344 -2.51 22.08 3.69
N LEU A 345 -2.59 21.26 4.74
CA LEU A 345 -3.15 21.64 6.03
C LEU A 345 -2.08 22.28 6.93
N ALA A 346 -0.86 21.74 6.93
CA ALA A 346 0.25 22.26 7.72
C ALA A 346 1.60 21.80 7.17
N LEU A 347 2.64 22.60 7.38
CA LEU A 347 4.03 22.17 7.23
C LEU A 347 4.63 21.85 8.60
N ARG A 348 5.40 20.76 8.69
CA ARG A 348 6.07 20.33 9.91
C ARG A 348 7.57 20.66 9.86
N ARG A 349 8.22 20.54 11.02
CA ARG A 349 9.66 20.84 11.19
C ARG A 349 10.56 19.71 10.71
N ASP A 350 10.05 18.49 10.71
CA ASP A 350 10.70 17.27 10.22
C ASP A 350 10.64 17.15 8.69
N HIS A 351 10.35 18.23 7.97
CA HIS A 351 10.21 18.22 6.50
C HIS A 351 9.12 17.29 5.98
N THR A 352 8.05 17.10 6.76
CA THR A 352 6.78 16.57 6.26
C THR A 352 5.72 17.67 6.13
N LEU A 353 4.71 17.42 5.31
CA LEU A 353 3.50 18.22 5.20
C LEU A 353 2.27 17.37 5.52
N LYS A 354 1.29 17.97 6.18
CA LYS A 354 -0.07 17.43 6.34
C LYS A 354 -0.94 17.90 5.18
N HIS A 355 -1.73 17.01 4.58
CA HIS A 355 -2.64 17.36 3.49
C HIS A 355 -3.99 16.63 3.59
N ASP A 356 -4.95 17.09 2.80
CA ASP A 356 -6.28 16.49 2.65
C ASP A 356 -6.52 15.79 1.30
N CYS A 357 -5.46 15.47 0.55
CA CYS A 357 -5.58 14.59 -0.62
C CYS A 357 -5.87 13.15 -0.19
N ASP A 358 -6.89 12.54 -0.81
CA ASP A 358 -7.15 11.11 -0.70
C ASP A 358 -6.03 10.30 -1.35
N MET A 359 -5.72 9.15 -0.74
CA MET A 359 -4.74 8.16 -1.21
C MET A 359 -5.12 6.80 -0.61
N THR A 360 -4.41 5.73 -0.94
CA THR A 360 -4.42 4.45 -0.20
C THR A 360 -3.13 3.67 -0.50
N LYS A 361 -3.00 2.43 -0.02
CA LYS A 361 -1.84 1.55 -0.29
C LYS A 361 -1.54 1.50 -1.80
N GLY A 362 -0.26 1.59 -2.16
CA GLY A 362 0.20 1.69 -3.55
C GLY A 362 0.44 3.13 -4.04
N ASP A 363 -0.29 4.13 -3.50
CA ASP A 363 0.04 5.55 -3.74
C ASP A 363 1.37 5.97 -3.10
N SER A 364 1.90 5.17 -2.17
CA SER A 364 3.22 5.32 -1.55
C SER A 364 4.29 5.66 -2.59
N GLY A 365 5.05 6.73 -2.32
CA GLY A 365 6.08 7.22 -3.24
C GLY A 365 5.56 8.06 -4.42
N GLY A 366 4.24 8.11 -4.63
CA GLY A 366 3.61 8.95 -5.63
C GLY A 366 3.81 10.44 -5.38
N PRO A 367 3.63 11.28 -6.41
CA PRO A 367 3.80 12.71 -6.25
C PRO A 367 2.57 13.35 -5.62
N ILE A 368 2.84 14.29 -4.73
CA ILE A 368 1.95 15.40 -4.43
C ILE A 368 2.53 16.62 -5.15
N PHE A 369 1.77 17.20 -6.06
CA PHE A 369 2.28 18.20 -6.98
C PHE A 369 1.30 19.35 -7.22
N ILE A 370 1.83 20.45 -7.74
CA ILE A 370 1.07 21.65 -8.09
C ILE A 370 1.18 21.94 -9.58
N LYS A 371 0.19 22.65 -10.10
CA LYS A 371 0.24 23.22 -11.45
C LYS A 371 0.77 24.65 -11.37
N GLU A 372 1.91 24.89 -11.99
CA GLU A 372 2.53 26.21 -12.10
C GLU A 372 2.52 26.71 -13.55
N LYS A 373 2.94 27.97 -13.77
CA LYS A 373 3.00 28.55 -15.12
C LYS A 373 3.90 27.75 -16.08
N GLY A 374 4.92 27.08 -15.56
CA GLY A 374 5.90 26.31 -16.34
C GLY A 374 5.55 24.82 -16.55
N GLY A 375 4.44 24.34 -15.99
CA GLY A 375 4.07 22.92 -16.03
C GLY A 375 3.64 22.40 -14.68
N TYR A 376 4.06 21.18 -14.35
CA TYR A 376 3.73 20.51 -13.10
C TYR A 376 4.99 20.29 -12.29
N ALA A 377 4.90 20.54 -10.98
CA ALA A 377 6.03 20.46 -10.08
C ALA A 377 5.68 19.70 -8.81
N VAL A 378 6.48 18.68 -8.49
CA VAL A 378 6.37 17.90 -7.26
C VAL A 378 6.74 18.79 -6.07
N VAL A 379 5.89 18.78 -5.05
CA VAL A 379 6.10 19.49 -3.78
C VAL A 379 6.27 18.54 -2.60
N ALA A 380 5.77 17.31 -2.71
CA ALA A 380 5.99 16.26 -1.73
C ALA A 380 5.89 14.85 -2.36
N VAL A 381 6.38 13.87 -1.62
CA VAL A 381 6.27 12.44 -1.90
C VAL A 381 5.35 11.82 -0.88
N VAL A 382 4.39 11.00 -1.31
CA VAL A 382 3.49 10.26 -0.43
C VAL A 382 4.28 9.31 0.46
N THR A 383 4.09 9.41 1.78
CA THR A 383 4.69 8.48 2.75
C THR A 383 3.59 7.64 3.40
N ARG A 384 2.90 8.18 4.40
CA ARG A 384 2.00 7.41 5.25
C ARG A 384 0.89 8.25 5.87
N PHE A 385 -0.07 7.56 6.47
CA PHE A 385 -1.06 8.15 7.37
C PHE A 385 -0.47 8.58 8.70
N PHE A 386 -1.03 9.65 9.27
CA PHE A 386 -0.68 10.13 10.59
C PHE A 386 -1.93 10.48 11.37
N ARG A 387 -2.14 9.76 12.47
CA ARG A 387 -3.16 10.07 13.46
C ARG A 387 -2.60 11.11 14.42
N ASP A 388 -2.93 12.38 14.20
CA ASP A 388 -2.73 13.42 15.20
C ASP A 388 -3.87 13.27 16.21
N GLY A 389 -3.59 13.01 17.49
CA GLY A 389 -4.56 12.61 18.54
C GLY A 389 -5.69 13.61 18.88
N GLY A 390 -6.19 14.38 17.92
CA GLY A 390 -7.44 15.14 17.95
C GLY A 390 -8.31 14.87 16.71
N ASP A 391 -9.37 15.66 16.51
CA ASP A 391 -10.45 15.41 15.52
C ASP A 391 -10.06 15.58 14.03
N ARG A 392 -8.77 15.63 13.68
CA ARG A 392 -8.33 15.83 12.28
C ARG A 392 -7.23 14.86 11.90
N ASN A 393 -7.66 13.68 11.49
CA ASN A 393 -6.86 12.76 10.66
C ASN A 393 -6.27 13.54 9.48
N ALA A 394 -4.99 13.31 9.17
CA ALA A 394 -4.32 13.93 8.02
C ALA A 394 -3.25 13.01 7.46
N TYR A 395 -3.00 13.11 6.15
CA TYR A 395 -1.94 12.36 5.50
C TYR A 395 -0.63 13.12 5.53
N LEU A 396 0.48 12.38 5.64
CA LEU A 396 1.81 12.95 5.54
C LEU A 396 2.38 12.71 4.14
N GLY A 397 2.94 13.78 3.60
CA GLY A 397 3.91 13.71 2.52
C GLY A 397 5.27 14.19 3.01
N VAL A 398 6.36 13.57 2.56
CA VAL A 398 7.69 14.15 2.72
C VAL A 398 7.79 15.33 1.78
N ASP A 399 7.98 16.53 2.32
CA ASP A 399 7.98 17.73 1.51
C ASP A 399 9.34 18.03 0.85
N SER A 400 9.31 18.84 -0.21
CA SER A 400 10.48 19.08 -1.06
C SER A 400 11.66 19.73 -0.35
N ARG A 401 11.49 20.28 0.86
CA ARG A 401 12.62 20.78 1.67
C ARG A 401 13.56 19.64 2.09
N ALA A 402 13.06 18.42 2.22
CA ALA A 402 13.86 17.24 2.56
C ALA A 402 14.80 16.80 1.42
N PHE A 403 14.35 16.86 0.16
CA PHE A 403 15.03 16.19 -0.95
C PHE A 403 15.50 17.11 -2.08
N ALA A 404 14.97 18.34 -2.23
CA ALA A 404 15.22 19.16 -3.42
C ALA A 404 16.70 19.47 -3.66
N ASP A 405 17.48 19.76 -2.62
CA ASP A 405 18.92 20.04 -2.74
C ASP A 405 19.74 18.82 -3.14
N THR A 406 19.39 17.65 -2.61
CA THR A 406 20.06 16.39 -2.95
C THR A 406 19.69 15.96 -4.37
N LEU A 407 18.41 16.04 -4.71
CA LEU A 407 17.90 15.68 -6.03
C LEU A 407 18.47 16.61 -7.12
N ALA A 408 18.59 17.92 -6.88
CA ALA A 408 19.18 18.84 -7.85
C ALA A 408 20.65 18.46 -8.18
N LYS A 409 21.43 18.06 -7.17
CA LYS A 409 22.80 17.56 -7.38
C LYS A 409 22.80 16.22 -8.12
N TYR A 410 21.86 15.34 -7.78
CA TYR A 410 21.72 14.03 -8.42
C TYR A 410 21.40 14.17 -9.92
N LEU A 411 20.43 15.02 -10.25
CA LEU A 411 20.03 15.34 -11.62
C LEU A 411 21.16 16.00 -12.41
N ALA A 412 21.97 16.87 -11.80
CA ALA A 412 23.14 17.44 -12.47
C ALA A 412 24.19 16.38 -12.86
N ALA A 413 24.26 15.27 -12.12
CA ALA A 413 25.19 14.17 -12.39
C ALA A 413 24.62 13.08 -13.31
N HIS A 414 23.29 12.87 -13.33
CA HIS A 414 22.66 11.72 -13.98
C HIS A 414 21.47 12.05 -14.92
N GLY A 415 21.04 13.31 -14.98
CA GLY A 415 19.82 13.75 -15.67
C GLY A 415 20.02 14.24 -17.11
N GLY A 416 21.20 14.02 -17.71
CA GLY A 416 21.53 14.39 -19.09
C GLY A 416 20.88 13.50 -20.14
#